data_AF-A0A971VZZ8-F1
#
_entry.id   AF-A0A971VZZ8-F1
#
_cell.length_a   1.000
_cell.length_b   1.000
_cell.length_c   1.000
_cell.angle_alpha   90.00
_cell.angle_beta   90.00
_cell.angle_gamma   90.00
#
_symmetry.space_group_name_H-M   'P 1'
#
loop_
_entity.id
_entity.type
_entity.pdbx_description
1 polymer ?
#
loop_
_entity_poly.entity_id
_entity_poly.type
_entity_poly.pdbx_seq_one_letter_code
_entity_poly.pdbx_strand_id
1 'polypeptide(L)'
;MLAIKEIHTIPEKDGETVTGKIVKAKPAKEIPFKAGKGTVLMDRDTKIVASCSGRPMLSKGTVSVLPYYVIHGDVCPETGNVYFNGDVHIKGSVMDNMKVVVDGNITVTGNVLQAILIAGGSVTIRGNIISSSITAGAAMVNSLCVMPKIKEILRNIKKDFYDVNSEVWLNGYQKMKERYPSLYSERKRSLDKIAEDIKEVSRFLTDEDYETVKEILEEARIIYAAGNLANAGQINRIRGRIQEYLAKTSVNEGTDADIKLGYAQNSTVQASGDVLVLGRGTYQTDVIAKKAIRFVKPSSVVLGGTLIAGERISLGTVGSPHGITTHCKVLGRNGRIDAVRLFNNTVITINNKKKII
;
A
#
# COMPACT_ATOMS: atom_id res chain seq x y z
N MET A 1 -25.87 -15.59 -13.99
CA MET A 1 -25.76 -16.43 -12.77
C MET A 1 -24.30 -16.49 -12.39
N LEU A 2 -23.92 -16.15 -11.14
CA LEU A 2 -22.50 -16.03 -10.73
C LEU A 2 -22.05 -17.15 -9.78
N ALA A 3 -22.87 -17.51 -8.81
CA ALA A 3 -22.56 -18.56 -7.85
C ALA A 3 -23.84 -19.26 -7.38
N ILE A 4 -23.71 -20.54 -7.04
CA ILE A 4 -24.78 -21.40 -6.54
C ILE A 4 -24.27 -22.11 -5.30
N LYS A 5 -25.08 -22.17 -4.25
CA LYS A 5 -24.81 -22.96 -3.06
C LYS A 5 -25.43 -24.35 -3.24
N GLU A 6 -24.63 -25.32 -3.71
CA GLU A 6 -25.11 -26.68 -4.00
C GLU A 6 -25.05 -27.64 -2.79
N ILE A 7 -24.19 -27.38 -1.80
CA ILE A 7 -23.95 -28.32 -0.70
C ILE A 7 -24.07 -27.60 0.64
N HIS A 8 -25.00 -28.04 1.47
CA HIS A 8 -25.04 -27.68 2.89
C HIS A 8 -23.97 -28.47 3.64
N THR A 9 -23.39 -27.87 4.68
CA THR A 9 -22.40 -28.50 5.54
C THR A 9 -22.91 -29.87 6.01
N ILE A 10 -22.21 -30.94 5.61
CA ILE A 10 -22.57 -32.31 6.03
C ILE A 10 -22.21 -32.42 7.52
N PRO A 11 -23.09 -32.93 8.39
CA PRO A 11 -22.76 -33.13 9.79
C PRO A 11 -21.53 -34.02 9.92
N GLU A 12 -20.53 -33.57 10.67
CA GLU A 12 -19.37 -34.40 10.96
C GLU A 12 -19.78 -35.69 11.67
N LYS A 13 -19.12 -36.79 11.31
CA LYS A 13 -19.20 -38.06 12.05
C LYS A 13 -17.91 -38.27 12.81
N ASP A 14 -18.02 -38.52 14.10
CA ASP A 14 -16.89 -38.93 14.92
C ASP A 14 -16.29 -40.23 14.38
N GLY A 15 -14.97 -40.32 14.42
CA GLY A 15 -14.24 -41.55 14.11
C GLY A 15 -14.10 -42.43 15.34
N GLU A 16 -13.60 -43.65 15.15
CA GLU A 16 -13.32 -44.58 16.24
C GLU A 16 -11.94 -45.20 16.01
N THR A 17 -11.11 -45.26 17.06
CA THR A 17 -9.82 -45.98 16.99
C THR A 17 -10.07 -47.48 16.96
N VAL A 18 -9.08 -48.25 16.50
CA VAL A 18 -9.11 -49.73 16.56
C VAL A 18 -9.22 -50.30 18.00
N THR A 19 -9.11 -49.45 19.01
CA THR A 19 -9.27 -49.75 20.44
C THR A 19 -10.61 -49.29 21.02
N GLY A 20 -11.54 -48.80 20.19
CA GLY A 20 -12.87 -48.37 20.60
C GLY A 20 -12.95 -46.96 21.20
N LYS A 21 -11.92 -46.13 21.07
CA LYS A 21 -11.97 -44.73 21.53
C LYS A 21 -12.53 -43.82 20.44
N ILE A 22 -13.53 -43.03 20.81
CA ILE A 22 -14.12 -42.02 19.91
C ILE A 22 -13.11 -40.91 19.65
N VAL A 23 -12.88 -40.61 18.36
CA VAL A 23 -12.09 -39.48 17.88
C VAL A 23 -13.05 -38.43 17.37
N LYS A 24 -13.19 -37.34 18.14
CA LYS A 24 -14.09 -36.24 17.76
C LYS A 24 -13.66 -35.64 16.43
N ALA A 25 -14.61 -35.52 15.52
CA ALA A 25 -14.38 -34.83 14.26
C ALA A 25 -14.23 -33.31 14.50
N LYS A 26 -13.44 -32.66 13.65
CA LYS A 26 -13.32 -31.20 13.70
C LYS A 26 -14.61 -30.58 13.15
N PRO A 27 -15.18 -29.58 13.83
CA PRO A 27 -16.43 -28.97 13.37
C PRO A 27 -16.25 -28.33 12.00
N ALA A 28 -17.17 -28.64 11.09
CA ALA A 28 -17.18 -28.12 9.74
C ALA A 28 -17.49 -26.63 9.78
N LYS A 29 -16.60 -25.83 9.18
CA LYS A 29 -16.76 -24.39 9.09
C LYS A 29 -17.55 -24.06 7.83
N GLU A 30 -18.77 -23.56 8.01
CA GLU A 30 -19.55 -23.05 6.89
C GLU A 30 -18.90 -21.77 6.34
N ILE A 31 -18.58 -21.77 5.05
CA ILE A 31 -18.10 -20.57 4.38
C ILE A 31 -19.33 -19.67 4.15
N PRO A 32 -19.33 -18.42 4.63
CA PRO A 32 -20.47 -17.53 4.42
C PRO A 32 -20.73 -17.36 2.93
N PHE A 33 -21.99 -17.40 2.51
CA PHE A 33 -22.42 -17.16 1.13
C PHE A 33 -23.15 -15.82 1.08
N LYS A 34 -22.43 -14.75 0.73
CA LYS A 34 -22.95 -13.37 0.81
C LYS A 34 -22.89 -12.67 -0.53
N ALA A 35 -23.92 -11.90 -0.87
CA ALA A 35 -23.86 -10.94 -1.98
C ALA A 35 -23.14 -9.66 -1.52
N GLY A 36 -22.14 -9.27 -2.30
CA GLY A 36 -21.42 -8.01 -2.19
C GLY A 36 -21.83 -7.01 -3.27
N LYS A 37 -21.03 -5.95 -3.45
CA LYS A 37 -21.28 -4.91 -4.46
C LYS A 37 -21.48 -5.51 -5.86
N GLY A 38 -22.43 -4.99 -6.63
CA GLY A 38 -22.72 -5.45 -7.99
C GLY A 38 -23.39 -6.83 -8.09
N THR A 39 -23.89 -7.37 -6.98
CA THR A 39 -24.59 -8.66 -6.95
C THR A 39 -25.83 -8.64 -6.09
N VAL A 40 -26.74 -9.59 -6.33
CA VAL A 40 -27.99 -9.77 -5.60
C VAL A 40 -28.17 -11.26 -5.26
N LEU A 41 -28.64 -11.55 -4.05
CA LEU A 41 -29.06 -12.89 -3.64
C LEU A 41 -30.47 -13.18 -4.18
N MET A 42 -30.64 -14.36 -4.77
CA MET A 42 -31.91 -14.86 -5.29
C MET A 42 -32.15 -16.29 -4.81
N ASP A 43 -33.39 -16.76 -5.00
CA ASP A 43 -33.82 -18.12 -4.69
C ASP A 43 -33.53 -18.53 -3.24
N ARG A 44 -34.07 -17.77 -2.27
CA ARG A 44 -33.93 -18.02 -0.82
C ARG A 44 -32.47 -18.19 -0.39
N ASP A 45 -31.62 -17.26 -0.83
CA ASP A 45 -30.19 -17.21 -0.52
C ASP A 45 -29.34 -18.37 -1.06
N THR A 46 -29.82 -19.10 -2.07
CA THR A 46 -29.07 -20.21 -2.70
C THR A 46 -28.34 -19.81 -3.98
N LYS A 47 -28.66 -18.64 -4.56
CA LYS A 47 -28.05 -18.15 -5.80
C LYS A 47 -27.59 -16.71 -5.67
N ILE A 48 -26.45 -16.40 -6.27
CA ILE A 48 -25.99 -15.01 -6.45
C ILE A 48 -25.96 -14.71 -7.94
N VAL A 49 -26.57 -13.59 -8.32
CA VAL A 49 -26.62 -13.05 -9.68
C VAL A 49 -25.95 -11.69 -9.75
N ALA A 50 -25.35 -11.38 -10.90
CA ALA A 50 -24.79 -10.07 -11.19
C ALA A 50 -25.92 -9.05 -11.37
N SER A 51 -25.85 -7.91 -10.70
CA SER A 51 -26.72 -6.76 -10.98
C SER A 51 -26.11 -5.76 -11.96
N CYS A 52 -24.80 -5.87 -12.24
CA CYS A 52 -24.10 -5.05 -13.21
C CYS A 52 -23.09 -5.87 -14.02
N SER A 53 -22.68 -5.33 -15.18
CA SER A 53 -21.57 -5.86 -15.96
C SER A 53 -20.24 -5.48 -15.30
N GLY A 54 -19.32 -6.44 -15.24
CA GLY A 54 -18.02 -6.22 -14.62
C GLY A 54 -17.28 -7.53 -14.39
N ARG A 55 -16.21 -7.48 -13.59
CA ARG A 55 -15.43 -8.66 -13.21
C ARG A 55 -15.96 -9.26 -11.91
N PRO A 56 -16.29 -10.55 -11.87
CA PRO A 56 -16.66 -11.21 -10.63
C PRO A 56 -15.45 -11.35 -9.70
N MET A 57 -15.66 -11.06 -8.42
CA MET A 57 -14.67 -11.20 -7.35
C MET A 57 -15.29 -11.97 -6.18
N LEU A 58 -14.56 -12.98 -5.67
CA LEU A 58 -14.90 -13.73 -4.47
C LEU A 58 -13.87 -13.42 -3.39
N SER A 59 -14.32 -12.90 -2.24
CA SER A 59 -13.46 -12.63 -1.09
C SER A 59 -14.14 -13.04 0.21
N LYS A 60 -13.49 -13.90 1.00
CA LYS A 60 -13.98 -14.40 2.30
C LYS A 60 -15.46 -14.88 2.26
N GLY A 61 -15.91 -15.52 1.17
CA GLY A 61 -17.28 -16.00 1.01
C GLY A 61 -18.29 -14.98 0.45
N THR A 62 -17.87 -13.74 0.24
CA THR A 62 -18.69 -12.70 -0.40
C THR A 62 -18.39 -12.66 -1.91
N VAL A 63 -19.42 -12.87 -2.73
CA VAL A 63 -19.35 -12.73 -4.19
C VAL A 63 -19.74 -11.30 -4.56
N SER A 64 -18.98 -10.66 -5.43
CA SER A 64 -19.21 -9.29 -5.88
C SER A 64 -18.89 -9.16 -7.37
N VAL A 65 -19.39 -8.11 -8.03
CA VAL A 65 -18.99 -7.73 -9.39
C VAL A 65 -18.47 -6.31 -9.33
N LEU A 66 -17.19 -6.15 -9.65
CA LEU A 66 -16.54 -4.85 -9.74
C LEU A 66 -16.63 -4.33 -11.19
N PRO A 67 -16.91 -3.04 -11.41
CA PRO A 67 -16.80 -2.43 -12.73
C PRO A 67 -15.44 -2.73 -13.37
N TYR A 68 -15.40 -2.98 -14.68
CA TYR A 68 -14.16 -3.28 -15.40
C TYR A 68 -13.98 -2.30 -16.55
N TYR A 69 -12.90 -1.53 -16.52
CA TYR A 69 -12.61 -0.49 -17.51
C TYR A 69 -11.39 -0.85 -18.34
N VAL A 70 -11.51 -0.75 -19.67
CA VAL A 70 -10.44 -1.08 -20.62
C VAL A 70 -9.99 0.18 -21.33
N ILE A 71 -8.73 0.53 -21.17
CA ILE A 71 -8.06 1.58 -21.93
C ILE A 71 -7.32 0.90 -23.08
N HIS A 72 -7.77 1.15 -24.31
CA HIS A 72 -7.24 0.46 -25.49
C HIS A 72 -5.86 0.95 -25.92
N GLY A 73 -5.49 2.18 -25.57
CA GLY A 73 -4.19 2.78 -25.88
C GLY A 73 -3.34 3.05 -24.64
N ASP A 74 -2.45 4.02 -24.78
CA ASP A 74 -1.57 4.50 -23.72
C ASP A 74 -2.30 5.48 -22.80
N VAL A 75 -1.88 5.54 -21.54
CA VAL A 75 -2.24 6.63 -20.63
C VAL A 75 -1.18 7.71 -20.78
N CYS A 76 -1.56 8.83 -21.36
CA CYS A 76 -0.73 9.97 -21.72
C CYS A 76 -1.38 11.29 -21.25
N PRO A 77 -0.68 12.44 -21.35
CA PRO A 77 -1.24 13.74 -20.97
C PRO A 77 -2.58 14.05 -21.62
N GLU A 78 -2.81 13.59 -22.86
CA GLU A 78 -4.06 13.77 -23.59
C GLU A 78 -5.21 12.95 -22.99
N THR A 79 -4.93 11.74 -22.50
CA THR A 79 -5.93 10.94 -21.78
C THR A 79 -6.19 11.44 -20.37
N GLY A 80 -5.21 12.13 -19.78
CA GLY A 80 -5.25 12.57 -18.39
C GLY A 80 -5.09 11.45 -17.38
N ASN A 81 -5.05 11.83 -16.10
CA ASN A 81 -4.93 10.89 -14.99
C ASN A 81 -6.19 10.03 -14.87
N VAL A 82 -6.01 8.76 -14.49
CA VAL A 82 -7.11 7.79 -14.42
C VAL A 82 -7.49 7.56 -12.97
N TYR A 83 -8.76 7.81 -12.65
CA TYR A 83 -9.37 7.54 -11.34
C TYR A 83 -10.60 6.66 -11.54
N PHE A 84 -10.58 5.41 -11.02
CA PHE A 84 -11.66 4.46 -11.29
C PHE A 84 -12.00 3.53 -10.12
N ASN A 85 -13.31 3.39 -9.85
CA ASN A 85 -13.84 2.55 -8.79
C ASN A 85 -14.18 1.15 -9.34
N GLY A 86 -13.16 0.35 -9.59
CA GLY A 86 -13.30 -0.99 -10.17
C GLY A 86 -11.94 -1.51 -10.62
N ASP A 87 -11.91 -2.44 -11.56
CA ASP A 87 -10.70 -2.94 -12.18
C ASP A 87 -10.37 -2.15 -13.45
N VAL A 88 -9.09 -1.93 -13.72
CA VAL A 88 -8.61 -1.24 -14.93
C VAL A 88 -7.62 -2.12 -15.69
N HIS A 89 -7.81 -2.23 -17.00
CA HIS A 89 -6.88 -2.86 -17.92
C HIS A 89 -6.41 -1.86 -18.98
N ILE A 90 -5.13 -1.50 -18.91
CA ILE A 90 -4.45 -0.67 -19.90
C ILE A 90 -3.75 -1.60 -20.89
N LYS A 91 -4.21 -1.60 -22.13
CA LYS A 91 -3.60 -2.38 -23.22
C LYS A 91 -2.30 -1.76 -23.72
N GLY A 92 -2.15 -0.45 -23.59
CA GLY A 92 -0.92 0.27 -23.87
C GLY A 92 0.02 0.40 -22.66
N SER A 93 0.83 1.45 -22.69
CA SER A 93 1.77 1.87 -21.65
C SER A 93 1.20 3.01 -20.80
N VAL A 94 1.75 3.22 -19.62
CA VAL A 94 1.54 4.43 -18.82
C VAL A 94 2.75 5.32 -19.00
N MET A 95 2.54 6.50 -19.60
CA MET A 95 3.58 7.44 -19.97
C MET A 95 4.01 8.33 -18.80
N ASP A 96 5.06 9.11 -19.04
CA ASP A 96 5.72 9.93 -18.03
C ASP A 96 4.77 10.92 -17.35
N ASN A 97 4.94 11.06 -16.04
CA ASN A 97 4.17 11.94 -15.16
C ASN A 97 2.67 11.63 -15.09
N MET A 98 2.23 10.46 -15.55
CA MET A 98 0.86 10.02 -15.43
C MET A 98 0.58 9.31 -14.11
N LYS A 99 -0.67 9.46 -13.63
CA LYS A 99 -1.16 8.83 -12.42
C LYS A 99 -2.41 7.99 -12.69
N VAL A 100 -2.39 6.76 -12.20
CA VAL A 100 -3.51 5.80 -12.28
C VAL A 100 -3.84 5.31 -10.88
N VAL A 101 -5.04 5.64 -10.40
CA VAL A 101 -5.51 5.28 -9.06
C VAL A 101 -6.84 4.54 -9.14
N VAL A 102 -6.85 3.31 -8.62
CA VAL A 102 -7.91 2.34 -8.90
C VAL A 102 -8.26 1.55 -7.64
N ASP A 103 -9.53 1.32 -7.36
CA ASP A 103 -9.98 0.56 -6.17
C ASP A 103 -9.71 -0.95 -6.28
N GLY A 104 -9.89 -1.49 -7.49
CA GLY A 104 -9.66 -2.88 -7.79
C GLY A 104 -8.25 -3.15 -8.28
N ASN A 105 -8.14 -4.05 -9.25
CA ASN A 105 -6.87 -4.47 -9.83
C ASN A 105 -6.46 -3.59 -11.00
N ILE A 106 -5.14 -3.40 -11.18
CA ILE A 106 -4.57 -2.78 -12.37
C ILE A 106 -3.84 -3.83 -13.18
N THR A 107 -4.15 -3.91 -14.48
CA THR A 107 -3.39 -4.71 -15.46
C THR A 107 -2.82 -3.78 -16.53
N VAL A 108 -1.51 -3.76 -16.69
CA VAL A 108 -0.83 -3.01 -17.76
C VAL A 108 -0.13 -4.00 -18.69
N THR A 109 -0.47 -3.95 -19.97
CA THR A 109 0.17 -4.80 -20.98
C THR A 109 1.49 -4.20 -21.49
N GLY A 110 1.58 -2.87 -21.58
CA GLY A 110 2.78 -2.14 -21.97
C GLY A 110 3.72 -1.79 -20.81
N ASN A 111 4.53 -0.75 -21.02
CA ASN A 111 5.50 -0.26 -20.05
C ASN A 111 4.88 0.74 -19.07
N VAL A 112 5.55 0.98 -17.94
CA VAL A 112 5.21 2.03 -16.99
C VAL A 112 6.45 2.90 -16.83
N LEU A 113 6.37 4.14 -17.28
CA LEU A 113 7.48 5.07 -17.40
C LEU A 113 7.20 6.32 -16.58
N GLN A 114 8.08 6.65 -15.63
CA GLN A 114 7.97 7.82 -14.75
C GLN A 114 6.55 8.08 -14.21
N ALA A 115 5.85 7.03 -13.82
CA ALA A 115 4.43 7.08 -13.50
C ALA A 115 4.12 6.56 -12.09
N ILE A 116 2.92 6.88 -11.62
CA ILE A 116 2.42 6.47 -10.31
C ILE A 116 1.18 5.60 -10.48
N LEU A 117 1.28 4.34 -10.07
CA LEU A 117 0.16 3.38 -10.08
C LEU A 117 -0.20 3.02 -8.64
N ILE A 118 -1.46 3.24 -8.28
CA ILE A 118 -1.98 2.93 -6.95
C ILE A 118 -3.24 2.08 -7.12
N ALA A 119 -3.18 0.82 -6.68
CA ALA A 119 -4.29 -0.12 -6.72
C ALA A 119 -4.72 -0.50 -5.30
N GLY A 120 -6.02 -0.52 -5.03
CA GLY A 120 -6.56 -1.14 -3.82
C GLY A 120 -6.45 -2.66 -3.85
N GLY A 121 -6.47 -3.24 -5.06
CA GLY A 121 -6.20 -4.65 -5.35
C GLY A 121 -4.78 -4.89 -5.89
N SER A 122 -4.63 -6.02 -6.61
CA SER A 122 -3.34 -6.47 -7.15
C SER A 122 -2.95 -5.71 -8.43
N VAL A 123 -1.65 -5.64 -8.70
CA VAL A 123 -1.11 -5.02 -9.93
C VAL A 123 -0.36 -6.05 -10.75
N THR A 124 -0.66 -6.13 -12.05
CA THR A 124 0.08 -6.98 -13.00
C THR A 124 0.61 -6.12 -14.14
N ILE A 125 1.92 -6.08 -14.30
CA ILE A 125 2.60 -5.33 -15.37
C ILE A 125 3.38 -6.31 -16.23
N ARG A 126 3.01 -6.39 -17.51
CA ARG A 126 3.66 -7.29 -18.48
C ARG A 126 4.91 -6.67 -19.10
N GLY A 127 4.94 -5.35 -19.25
CA GLY A 127 6.12 -4.62 -19.72
C GLY A 127 7.14 -4.32 -18.62
N ASN A 128 7.94 -3.29 -18.85
CA ASN A 128 8.98 -2.83 -17.94
C ASN A 128 8.47 -1.69 -17.05
N ILE A 129 9.04 -1.58 -15.86
CA ILE A 129 8.79 -0.47 -14.92
C ILE A 129 10.07 0.36 -14.85
N ILE A 130 10.00 1.64 -15.19
CA ILE A 130 11.17 2.53 -15.23
C ILE A 130 10.83 3.81 -14.48
N SER A 131 11.67 4.18 -13.49
CA SER A 131 11.55 5.41 -12.72
C SER A 131 10.16 5.65 -12.12
N SER A 132 9.44 4.59 -11.76
CA SER A 132 8.01 4.63 -11.41
C SER A 132 7.74 4.17 -9.99
N SER A 133 6.58 4.54 -9.45
CA SER A 133 6.12 4.11 -8.13
C SER A 133 4.84 3.28 -8.25
N ILE A 134 4.89 2.03 -7.80
CA ILE A 134 3.79 1.08 -7.90
C ILE A 134 3.39 0.64 -6.48
N THR A 135 2.15 0.91 -6.11
CA THR A 135 1.58 0.53 -4.81
C THR A 135 0.34 -0.35 -5.01
N ALA A 136 0.33 -1.52 -4.38
CA ALA A 136 -0.79 -2.45 -4.40
C ALA A 136 -1.28 -2.75 -2.97
N GLY A 137 -2.60 -2.72 -2.81
CA GLY A 137 -3.27 -2.98 -1.54
C GLY A 137 -3.66 -1.69 -0.82
N ALA A 138 -4.96 -1.53 -0.54
CA ALA A 138 -5.50 -0.36 0.18
C ALA A 138 -4.77 -0.09 1.52
N ALA A 139 -4.39 -1.15 2.25
CA ALA A 139 -3.62 -1.04 3.49
C ALA A 139 -2.25 -0.36 3.28
N MET A 140 -1.57 -0.63 2.17
CA MET A 140 -0.30 0.03 1.83
C MET A 140 -0.50 1.49 1.48
N VAL A 141 -1.62 1.87 0.85
CA VAL A 141 -1.89 3.26 0.49
C VAL A 141 -1.94 4.15 1.73
N ASN A 142 -2.64 3.74 2.79
CA ASN A 142 -2.65 4.53 4.02
C ASN A 142 -1.23 4.69 4.59
N SER A 143 -0.51 3.58 4.78
CA SER A 143 0.83 3.61 5.38
C SER A 143 1.90 4.32 4.56
N LEU A 144 1.78 4.34 3.23
CA LEU A 144 2.83 4.81 2.32
C LEU A 144 2.50 6.13 1.63
N CYS A 145 1.22 6.46 1.47
CA CYS A 145 0.79 7.73 0.86
C CYS A 145 0.31 8.75 1.90
N VAL A 146 -0.38 8.31 2.96
CA VAL A 146 -1.01 9.22 3.93
C VAL A 146 -0.12 9.42 5.16
N MET A 147 0.28 8.35 5.85
CA MET A 147 1.08 8.46 7.08
C MET A 147 2.39 9.26 6.92
N PRO A 148 3.16 9.16 5.81
CA PRO A 148 4.37 9.97 5.64
C PRO A 148 4.08 11.47 5.56
N LYS A 149 2.97 11.86 4.92
CA LYS A 149 2.51 13.26 4.85
C LYS A 149 2.09 13.76 6.22
N ILE A 150 1.37 12.94 6.99
CA ILE A 150 1.00 13.28 8.38
C ILE A 150 2.24 13.40 9.28
N LYS A 151 3.24 12.53 9.11
CA LYS A 151 4.54 12.65 9.78
C LYS A 151 5.30 13.91 9.38
N GLU A 152 5.19 14.34 8.13
CA GLU A 152 5.76 15.60 7.64
C GLU A 152 5.14 16.81 8.36
N ILE A 153 3.81 16.84 8.49
CA ILE A 153 3.10 17.87 9.27
C ILE A 153 3.64 17.91 10.70
N LEU A 154 3.72 16.76 11.37
CA LEU A 154 4.26 16.69 12.74
C LEU A 154 5.71 17.18 12.82
N ARG A 155 6.55 16.83 11.84
CA ARG A 155 7.95 17.26 11.78
C ARG A 155 8.05 18.78 11.64
N ASN A 156 7.23 19.37 10.77
CA ASN A 156 7.18 20.80 10.57
C ASN A 156 6.72 21.52 11.84
N ILE A 157 5.64 21.03 12.48
CA ILE A 157 5.16 21.59 13.74
C ILE A 157 6.24 21.49 14.83
N LYS A 158 6.90 20.34 14.99
CA LYS A 158 7.98 20.19 15.97
C LYS A 158 9.17 21.12 15.71
N LYS A 159 9.49 21.38 14.44
CA LYS A 159 10.59 22.28 14.06
C LYS A 159 10.23 23.74 14.32
N ASP A 160 9.02 24.14 13.96
CA ASP A 160 8.57 25.54 14.03
C ASP A 160 8.15 25.92 15.46
N PHE A 161 7.75 24.92 16.27
CA PHE A 161 7.21 25.06 17.63
C PHE A 161 7.92 24.13 18.62
N TYR A 162 9.26 24.19 18.64
CA TYR A 162 10.10 23.27 19.43
C TYR A 162 9.89 23.39 20.95
N ASP A 163 9.63 24.60 21.46
CA ASP A 163 9.57 24.89 22.90
C ASP A 163 8.39 25.80 23.28
N VAL A 164 7.17 25.30 23.06
CA VAL A 164 5.93 26.08 23.23
C VAL A 164 5.59 26.47 24.67
N ASN A 165 6.27 25.88 25.65
CA ASN A 165 6.00 26.10 27.08
C ASN A 165 7.04 27.01 27.74
N SER A 166 8.08 27.47 27.03
CA SER A 166 9.06 28.38 27.63
C SER A 166 8.61 29.84 27.58
N GLU A 167 9.06 30.60 28.58
CA GLU A 167 8.85 32.05 28.65
C GLU A 167 9.38 32.78 27.40
N VAL A 168 10.44 32.26 26.78
CA VAL A 168 11.03 32.80 25.54
C VAL A 168 10.03 32.71 24.38
N TRP A 169 9.30 31.60 24.28
CA TRP A 169 8.29 31.43 23.24
C TRP A 169 7.05 32.27 23.54
N LEU A 170 6.55 32.26 24.78
CA LEU A 170 5.40 33.05 25.21
C LEU A 170 5.60 34.56 24.99
N ASN A 171 6.82 35.06 25.18
CA ASN A 171 7.16 36.47 25.00
C ASN A 171 7.70 36.82 23.60
N GLY A 172 8.07 35.83 22.79
CA GLY A 172 8.80 36.01 21.52
C GLY A 172 8.09 35.51 20.25
N TYR A 173 7.05 34.69 20.37
CA TYR A 173 6.37 34.06 19.22
C TYR A 173 5.73 35.09 18.28
N GLN A 174 5.09 36.14 18.81
CA GLN A 174 4.53 37.24 18.00
C GLN A 174 5.62 37.89 17.11
N LYS A 175 6.78 38.21 17.70
CA LYS A 175 7.91 38.81 16.97
C LYS A 175 8.53 37.86 15.94
N MET A 176 8.49 36.55 16.19
CA MET A 176 9.04 35.55 15.28
C MET A 176 8.17 35.37 14.02
N LYS A 177 6.84 35.41 14.16
CA LYS A 177 5.91 35.30 13.02
C LYS A 177 6.02 36.49 12.06
N GLU A 178 6.12 37.70 12.62
CA GLU A 178 6.35 38.94 11.84
C GLU A 178 7.69 38.91 11.10
N ARG A 179 8.69 38.22 11.67
CA ARG A 179 10.05 38.14 11.10
C ARG A 179 10.19 37.12 9.95
N TYR A 180 9.30 36.14 9.84
CA TYR A 180 9.39 35.06 8.83
C TYR A 180 8.08 34.76 8.08
N PRO A 181 7.41 35.74 7.44
CA PRO A 181 6.15 35.53 6.72
C PRO A 181 6.28 34.52 5.57
N SER A 182 7.45 34.42 4.94
CA SER A 182 7.74 33.47 3.86
C SER A 182 7.62 32.01 4.33
N LEU A 183 8.09 31.69 5.54
CA LEU A 183 8.01 30.34 6.11
C LEU A 183 6.54 29.89 6.25
N TYR A 184 5.68 30.73 6.82
CA TYR A 184 4.26 30.40 7.00
C TYR A 184 3.54 30.23 5.67
N SER A 185 3.90 31.03 4.65
CA SER A 185 3.37 30.87 3.30
C SER A 185 3.81 29.55 2.64
N GLU A 186 5.05 29.12 2.87
CA GLU A 186 5.59 27.85 2.39
C GLU A 186 4.89 26.66 3.08
N ARG A 187 4.72 26.72 4.41
CA ARG A 187 3.98 25.72 5.19
C ARG A 187 2.55 25.57 4.72
N LYS A 188 1.87 26.69 4.43
CA LYS A 188 0.52 26.66 3.86
C LYS A 188 0.48 25.97 2.50
N ARG A 189 1.39 26.31 1.57
CA ARG A 189 1.46 25.64 0.25
C ARG A 189 1.74 24.14 0.38
N SER A 190 2.63 23.76 1.31
CA SER A 190 2.92 22.35 1.62
C SER A 190 1.65 21.63 2.13
N LEU A 191 0.89 22.24 3.05
CA LEU A 191 -0.37 21.69 3.55
C LEU A 191 -1.43 21.54 2.46
N ASP A 192 -1.57 22.53 1.58
CA ASP A 192 -2.54 22.48 0.48
C ASP A 192 -2.18 21.36 -0.52
N LYS A 193 -0.90 21.20 -0.83
CA LYS A 193 -0.43 20.08 -1.65
C LYS A 193 -0.68 18.72 -0.97
N ILE A 194 -0.39 18.62 0.33
CA ILE A 194 -0.67 17.41 1.12
C ILE A 194 -2.16 17.07 1.09
N ALA A 195 -3.03 18.07 1.27
CA ALA A 195 -4.48 17.88 1.27
C ALA A 195 -4.98 17.36 -0.08
N GLU A 196 -4.50 17.93 -1.20
CA GLU A 196 -4.89 17.45 -2.53
C GLU A 196 -4.40 16.02 -2.78
N ASP A 197 -3.14 15.73 -2.44
CA ASP A 197 -2.60 14.37 -2.60
C ASP A 197 -3.35 13.33 -1.74
N ILE A 198 -3.80 13.70 -0.55
CA ILE A 198 -4.61 12.83 0.33
C ILE A 198 -6.01 12.63 -0.24
N LYS A 199 -6.62 13.70 -0.77
CA LYS A 199 -7.95 13.64 -1.40
C LYS A 199 -7.96 12.66 -2.57
N GLU A 200 -6.90 12.60 -3.36
CA GLU A 200 -6.77 11.64 -4.48
C GLU A 200 -6.74 10.16 -4.05
N VAL A 201 -6.37 9.88 -2.80
CA VAL A 201 -6.31 8.53 -2.22
C VAL A 201 -7.33 8.29 -1.10
N SER A 202 -8.19 9.27 -0.82
CA SER A 202 -9.20 9.23 0.24
C SER A 202 -10.08 7.98 0.20
N ARG A 203 -10.36 7.47 -1.02
CA ARG A 203 -11.14 6.24 -1.24
C ARG A 203 -10.56 4.96 -0.61
N PHE A 204 -9.28 4.96 -0.24
CA PHE A 204 -8.63 3.82 0.44
C PHE A 204 -8.63 3.94 1.97
N LEU A 205 -9.11 5.06 2.51
CA LEU A 205 -9.22 5.29 3.95
C LEU A 205 -10.60 4.85 4.43
N THR A 206 -10.68 4.48 5.71
CA THR A 206 -11.98 4.38 6.39
C THR A 206 -12.56 5.78 6.56
N ASP A 207 -13.89 5.90 6.68
CA ASP A 207 -14.53 7.19 6.92
C ASP A 207 -13.98 7.86 8.19
N GLU A 208 -13.71 7.07 9.25
CA GLU A 208 -13.09 7.54 10.49
C GLU A 208 -11.67 8.06 10.27
N ASP A 209 -10.84 7.33 9.53
CA ASP A 209 -9.46 7.73 9.23
C ASP A 209 -9.44 9.00 8.38
N TYR A 210 -10.31 9.08 7.38
CA TYR A 210 -10.38 10.23 6.49
C TYR A 210 -10.83 11.49 7.23
N GLU A 211 -11.86 11.39 8.09
CA GLU A 211 -12.31 12.53 8.88
C GLU A 211 -11.23 12.96 9.88
N THR A 212 -10.56 12.01 10.54
CA THR A 212 -9.43 12.33 11.45
C THR A 212 -8.31 13.08 10.74
N VAL A 213 -7.93 12.63 9.53
CA VAL A 213 -6.90 13.27 8.71
C VAL A 213 -7.31 14.67 8.26
N LYS A 214 -8.57 14.83 7.85
CA LYS A 214 -9.14 16.12 7.45
C LYS A 214 -9.14 17.11 8.61
N GLU A 215 -9.51 16.68 9.81
CA GLU A 215 -9.46 17.51 11.02
C GLU A 215 -8.02 17.92 11.37
N ILE A 216 -7.03 17.02 11.23
CA ILE A 216 -5.61 17.34 11.41
C ILE A 216 -5.17 18.43 10.41
N LEU A 217 -5.58 18.33 9.14
CA LEU A 217 -5.23 19.31 8.10
C LEU A 217 -5.83 20.67 8.38
N GLU A 218 -7.10 20.73 8.78
CA GLU A 218 -7.77 21.98 9.12
C GLU A 218 -7.15 22.64 10.36
N GLU A 219 -6.84 21.87 11.40
CA GLU A 219 -6.13 22.41 12.57
C GLU A 219 -4.74 22.94 12.19
N ALA A 220 -4.00 22.23 11.32
CA ALA A 220 -2.69 22.69 10.85
C ALA A 220 -2.81 23.98 10.03
N ARG A 221 -3.82 24.09 9.15
CA ARG A 221 -4.11 25.30 8.38
C ARG A 221 -4.39 26.49 9.29
N ILE A 222 -5.15 26.29 10.36
CA ILE A 222 -5.42 27.32 11.36
C ILE A 222 -4.12 27.77 12.02
N ILE A 223 -3.24 26.85 12.44
CA ILE A 223 -1.95 27.19 13.06
C ILE A 223 -1.08 28.06 12.15
N TYR A 224 -1.04 27.74 10.85
CA TYR A 224 -0.21 28.48 9.88
C TYR A 224 -0.94 29.65 9.20
N ALA A 225 -2.19 29.97 9.56
CA ALA A 225 -2.95 31.06 8.96
C ALA A 225 -2.34 32.43 9.26
N ALA A 226 -2.39 33.36 8.30
CA ALA A 226 -1.69 34.66 8.36
C ALA A 226 -2.04 35.51 9.61
N GLY A 227 -3.24 35.37 10.18
CA GLY A 227 -3.67 36.11 11.38
C GLY A 227 -3.68 35.32 12.70
N ASN A 228 -3.41 34.01 12.69
CA ASN A 228 -3.57 33.20 13.90
C ASN A 228 -2.35 33.33 14.84
N LEU A 229 -2.61 33.68 16.11
CA LEU A 229 -1.64 33.57 17.19
C LEU A 229 -1.82 32.21 17.85
N ALA A 230 -1.26 31.19 17.20
CA ALA A 230 -1.30 29.83 17.72
C ALA A 230 -0.79 29.82 19.17
N ASN A 231 -1.52 29.19 20.09
CA ASN A 231 -1.12 29.04 21.49
C ASN A 231 -0.60 27.63 21.79
N ALA A 232 0.09 27.47 22.92
CA ALA A 232 0.66 26.19 23.33
C ALA A 232 -0.38 25.06 23.41
N GLY A 233 -1.61 25.37 23.84
CA GLY A 233 -2.72 24.43 23.90
C GLY A 233 -3.10 23.88 22.52
N GLN A 234 -3.24 24.76 21.51
CA GLN A 234 -3.53 24.36 20.13
C GLN A 234 -2.41 23.49 19.54
N ILE A 235 -1.14 23.86 19.78
CA ILE A 235 0.01 23.12 19.27
C ILE A 235 0.14 21.75 19.92
N ASN A 236 -0.05 21.66 21.24
CA ASN A 236 0.00 20.38 21.96
C ASN A 236 -1.18 19.48 21.57
N ARG A 237 -2.37 20.06 21.35
CA ARG A 237 -3.55 19.32 20.88
C ARG A 237 -3.30 18.69 19.53
N ILE A 238 -2.87 19.44 18.51
CA ILE A 238 -2.60 18.87 17.18
C ILE A 238 -1.46 17.85 17.23
N ARG A 239 -0.41 18.08 18.04
CA ARG A 239 0.69 17.11 18.22
C ARG A 239 0.15 15.79 18.78
N GLY A 240 -0.67 15.87 19.83
CA GLY A 240 -1.31 14.71 20.45
C GLY A 240 -2.17 13.94 19.46
N ARG A 241 -3.04 14.64 18.72
CA ARG A 241 -3.90 14.04 17.68
C ARG A 241 -3.11 13.34 16.58
N ILE A 242 -2.07 14.00 16.05
CA ILE A 242 -1.21 13.39 15.03
C ILE A 242 -0.50 12.16 15.61
N GLN A 243 0.03 12.25 16.83
CA GLN A 243 0.69 11.11 17.49
C GLN A 243 -0.26 9.94 17.70
N GLU A 244 -1.49 10.22 18.12
CA GLU A 244 -2.54 9.21 18.30
C GLU A 244 -2.90 8.55 16.96
N TYR A 245 -3.14 9.34 15.90
CA TYR A 245 -3.39 8.81 14.57
C TYR A 245 -2.23 7.94 14.05
N LEU A 246 -0.98 8.38 14.27
CA LEU A 246 0.20 7.61 13.89
C LEU A 246 0.44 6.37 14.76
N ALA A 247 -0.09 6.35 15.98
CA ALA A 247 0.01 5.24 16.93
C ALA A 247 -1.11 4.21 16.75
N LYS A 248 -2.28 4.62 16.21
CA LYS A 248 -3.33 3.72 15.73
C LYS A 248 -2.71 2.82 14.67
N THR A 249 -2.25 1.65 15.13
CA THR A 249 -1.74 0.61 14.25
C THR A 249 -2.96 -0.05 13.64
N SER A 250 -3.54 0.56 12.60
CA SER A 250 -4.50 -0.15 11.79
C SER A 250 -3.72 -1.23 11.04
N VAL A 251 -3.70 -2.42 11.65
CA VAL A 251 -3.60 -3.66 10.87
C VAL A 251 -4.85 -3.64 10.01
N ASN A 252 -4.83 -2.87 8.92
CA ASN A 252 -5.91 -2.93 7.95
C ASN A 252 -5.90 -4.37 7.47
N GLU A 253 -6.96 -5.10 7.83
CA GLU A 253 -7.34 -6.39 7.25
C GLU A 253 -7.79 -6.20 5.79
N GLY A 254 -7.06 -5.36 5.04
CA GLY A 254 -7.16 -5.34 3.60
C GLY A 254 -6.78 -6.71 3.09
N THR A 255 -7.52 -7.16 2.08
CA THR A 255 -7.12 -8.32 1.29
C THR A 255 -5.69 -8.12 0.81
N ASP A 256 -4.87 -9.16 0.95
CA ASP A 256 -3.52 -9.13 0.41
C ASP A 256 -3.60 -8.88 -1.10
N ALA A 257 -2.77 -7.94 -1.56
CA ALA A 257 -2.70 -7.54 -2.94
C ALA A 257 -1.27 -7.74 -3.41
N ASP A 258 -1.13 -8.52 -4.47
CA ASP A 258 0.16 -8.90 -5.02
C ASP A 258 0.58 -7.95 -6.15
N ILE A 259 1.88 -7.84 -6.36
CA ILE A 259 2.43 -7.22 -7.58
C ILE A 259 3.15 -8.28 -8.40
N LYS A 260 2.82 -8.37 -9.68
CA LYS A 260 3.52 -9.21 -10.66
C LYS A 260 4.18 -8.34 -11.71
N LEU A 261 5.49 -8.47 -11.87
CA LEU A 261 6.28 -7.69 -12.83
C LEU A 261 7.36 -8.53 -13.53
N GLY A 262 7.76 -8.12 -14.73
CA GLY A 262 8.89 -8.72 -15.45
C GLY A 262 10.24 -8.11 -15.07
N TYR A 263 10.32 -6.77 -15.07
CA TYR A 263 11.54 -6.02 -14.82
C TYR A 263 11.23 -4.64 -14.24
N ALA A 264 12.05 -4.17 -13.30
CA ALA A 264 11.97 -2.82 -12.76
C ALA A 264 13.34 -2.15 -12.65
N GLN A 265 13.38 -0.86 -12.94
CA GLN A 265 14.57 -0.03 -12.91
C GLN A 265 14.29 1.31 -12.23
N ASN A 266 15.17 1.75 -11.32
CA ASN A 266 15.07 3.05 -10.63
C ASN A 266 13.70 3.31 -10.00
N SER A 267 13.02 2.25 -9.56
CA SER A 267 11.60 2.30 -9.22
C SER A 267 11.35 1.94 -7.75
N THR A 268 10.11 2.16 -7.31
CA THR A 268 9.63 1.70 -6.01
C THR A 268 8.42 0.80 -6.23
N VAL A 269 8.43 -0.41 -5.67
CA VAL A 269 7.38 -1.42 -5.82
C VAL A 269 6.94 -1.91 -4.44
N GLN A 270 5.67 -1.70 -4.09
CA GLN A 270 5.17 -1.87 -2.73
C GLN A 270 3.84 -2.63 -2.71
N ALA A 271 3.77 -3.78 -2.03
CA ALA A 271 2.60 -4.66 -2.03
C ALA A 271 2.16 -5.05 -0.61
N SER A 272 0.83 -5.07 -0.38
CA SER A 272 0.26 -5.59 0.87
C SER A 272 0.31 -7.12 0.96
N GLY A 273 0.54 -7.81 -0.16
CA GLY A 273 0.77 -9.25 -0.24
C GLY A 273 2.21 -9.57 -0.64
N ASP A 274 2.35 -10.35 -1.71
CA ASP A 274 3.62 -10.78 -2.31
C ASP A 274 4.05 -9.87 -3.48
N VAL A 275 5.35 -9.75 -3.70
CA VAL A 275 5.91 -9.23 -4.97
C VAL A 275 6.56 -10.38 -5.73
N LEU A 276 6.05 -10.67 -6.93
CA LEU A 276 6.57 -11.70 -7.82
C LEU A 276 7.27 -11.07 -9.02
N VAL A 277 8.56 -11.30 -9.11
CA VAL A 277 9.38 -10.89 -10.26
C VAL A 277 9.54 -12.10 -11.18
N LEU A 278 8.83 -12.05 -12.32
CA LEU A 278 8.70 -13.16 -13.26
C LEU A 278 9.78 -13.15 -14.35
N GLY A 279 10.43 -12.01 -14.56
CA GLY A 279 11.32 -11.76 -15.68
C GLY A 279 12.77 -11.58 -15.28
N ARG A 280 13.41 -10.54 -15.84
CA ARG A 280 14.86 -10.32 -15.75
C ARG A 280 15.33 -9.95 -14.34
N GLY A 281 14.48 -9.33 -13.53
CA GLY A 281 14.85 -8.93 -12.17
C GLY A 281 14.68 -7.42 -11.92
N THR A 282 15.54 -6.85 -11.09
CA THR A 282 15.43 -5.45 -10.64
C THR A 282 16.78 -4.75 -10.65
N TYR A 283 16.81 -3.48 -11.04
CA TYR A 283 17.98 -2.61 -11.01
C TYR A 283 17.69 -1.34 -10.22
N GLN A 284 18.47 -1.05 -9.19
CA GLN A 284 18.37 0.12 -8.33
C GLN A 284 16.91 0.41 -7.93
N THR A 285 16.20 -0.63 -7.50
CA THR A 285 14.75 -0.59 -7.25
C THR A 285 14.50 -1.03 -5.82
N ASP A 286 13.70 -0.25 -5.11
CA ASP A 286 13.23 -0.61 -3.79
C ASP A 286 11.97 -1.45 -3.89
N VAL A 287 11.98 -2.63 -3.30
CA VAL A 287 10.87 -3.59 -3.31
C VAL A 287 10.45 -3.88 -1.89
N ILE A 288 9.20 -3.60 -1.56
CA ILE A 288 8.63 -3.84 -0.24
C ILE A 288 7.40 -4.73 -0.39
N ALA A 289 7.39 -5.86 0.32
CA ALA A 289 6.25 -6.76 0.39
C ALA A 289 5.89 -7.03 1.85
N LYS A 290 4.62 -6.95 2.21
CA LYS A 290 4.19 -7.34 3.57
C LYS A 290 4.49 -8.81 3.84
N LYS A 291 4.37 -9.68 2.83
CA LYS A 291 4.60 -11.13 2.96
C LYS A 291 5.94 -11.56 2.38
N ALA A 292 6.01 -11.81 1.07
CA ALA A 292 7.21 -12.32 0.44
C ALA A 292 7.61 -11.58 -0.84
N ILE A 293 8.92 -11.58 -1.13
CA ILE A 293 9.47 -11.18 -2.42
C ILE A 293 10.04 -12.44 -3.09
N ARG A 294 9.57 -12.76 -4.30
CA ARG A 294 9.98 -13.96 -5.03
C ARG A 294 10.42 -13.63 -6.46
N PHE A 295 11.67 -13.91 -6.75
CA PHE A 295 12.20 -13.92 -8.11
C PHE A 295 12.05 -15.34 -8.64
N VAL A 296 11.19 -15.51 -9.64
CA VAL A 296 10.75 -16.85 -10.08
C VAL A 296 11.84 -17.57 -10.86
N LYS A 297 12.66 -16.83 -11.63
CA LYS A 297 13.73 -17.43 -12.43
C LYS A 297 15.04 -17.42 -11.63
N PRO A 298 15.79 -18.55 -11.58
CA PRO A 298 17.13 -18.57 -11.01
C PRO A 298 18.09 -17.57 -11.66
N SER A 299 17.86 -17.27 -12.94
CA SER A 299 18.63 -16.31 -13.73
C SER A 299 18.23 -14.85 -13.50
N SER A 300 17.17 -14.55 -12.72
CA SER A 300 16.80 -13.17 -12.45
C SER A 300 17.87 -12.49 -11.59
N VAL A 301 18.18 -11.24 -11.91
CA VAL A 301 19.26 -10.49 -11.28
C VAL A 301 18.70 -9.35 -10.44
N VAL A 302 19.23 -9.20 -9.22
CA VAL A 302 19.00 -8.05 -8.34
C VAL A 302 20.27 -7.23 -8.29
N LEU A 303 20.23 -6.01 -8.78
CA LEU A 303 21.38 -5.10 -8.82
C LEU A 303 21.04 -3.80 -8.11
N GLY A 304 21.45 -3.67 -6.85
CA GLY A 304 21.17 -2.49 -6.05
C GLY A 304 19.74 -2.39 -5.53
N GLY A 305 19.45 -1.30 -4.83
CA GLY A 305 18.18 -1.08 -4.14
C GLY A 305 18.02 -1.87 -2.84
N THR A 306 16.83 -1.74 -2.26
CA THR A 306 16.45 -2.32 -0.97
C THR A 306 15.24 -3.24 -1.11
N LEU A 307 15.40 -4.50 -0.73
CA LEU A 307 14.35 -5.51 -0.72
C LEU A 307 13.94 -5.78 0.73
N ILE A 308 12.68 -5.50 1.08
CA ILE A 308 12.14 -5.72 2.42
C ILE A 308 10.91 -6.61 2.35
N ALA A 309 10.93 -7.74 3.05
CA ALA A 309 9.78 -8.62 3.16
C ALA A 309 9.43 -8.93 4.62
N GLY A 310 8.16 -9.21 4.90
CA GLY A 310 7.75 -9.67 6.24
C GLY A 310 8.26 -11.06 6.57
N GLU A 311 8.14 -12.01 5.64
CA GLU A 311 8.35 -13.44 5.91
C GLU A 311 9.52 -14.04 5.13
N ARG A 312 9.60 -13.75 3.82
CA ARG A 312 10.56 -14.45 2.96
C ARG A 312 11.05 -13.60 1.79
N ILE A 313 12.33 -13.72 1.47
CA ILE A 313 12.90 -13.24 0.22
C ILE A 313 13.55 -14.42 -0.49
N SER A 314 13.19 -14.66 -1.75
CA SER A 314 13.79 -15.70 -2.59
C SER A 314 14.29 -15.09 -3.89
N LEU A 315 15.60 -15.16 -4.11
CA LEU A 315 16.32 -14.41 -5.13
C LEU A 315 17.05 -15.35 -6.09
N GLY A 316 17.27 -14.88 -7.31
CA GLY A 316 18.21 -15.50 -8.23
C GLY A 316 19.65 -15.08 -7.89
N THR A 317 20.24 -14.26 -8.76
CA THR A 317 21.58 -13.69 -8.57
C THR A 317 21.48 -12.30 -7.96
N VAL A 318 22.25 -12.03 -6.89
CA VAL A 318 22.21 -10.76 -6.15
C VAL A 318 23.56 -10.08 -6.16
N GLY A 319 23.57 -8.81 -6.53
CA GLY A 319 24.77 -8.00 -6.67
C GLY A 319 25.50 -8.25 -7.99
N SER A 320 26.66 -7.62 -8.12
CA SER A 320 27.57 -7.80 -9.24
C SER A 320 29.02 -7.86 -8.75
N PRO A 321 29.95 -8.39 -9.55
CA PRO A 321 31.39 -8.30 -9.27
C PRO A 321 31.88 -6.85 -9.09
N HIS A 322 31.16 -5.87 -9.66
CA HIS A 322 31.50 -4.45 -9.62
C HIS A 322 30.99 -3.73 -8.35
N GLY A 323 30.44 -4.47 -7.38
CA GLY A 323 30.26 -3.98 -6.02
C GLY A 323 29.04 -3.10 -5.76
N ILE A 324 27.97 -3.20 -6.56
CA ILE A 324 26.71 -2.49 -6.28
C ILE A 324 26.08 -3.06 -5.00
N THR A 325 26.09 -2.27 -3.93
CA THR A 325 25.51 -2.65 -2.64
C THR A 325 24.01 -2.92 -2.78
N THR A 326 23.61 -4.11 -2.38
CA THR A 326 22.20 -4.54 -2.41
C THR A 326 21.75 -4.89 -1.01
N HIS A 327 20.63 -4.33 -0.56
CA HIS A 327 20.12 -4.54 0.80
C HIS A 327 18.93 -5.49 0.78
N CYS A 328 19.02 -6.59 1.52
CA CYS A 328 17.92 -7.55 1.69
C CYS A 328 17.57 -7.67 3.17
N LYS A 329 16.32 -7.39 3.55
CA LYS A 329 15.86 -7.40 4.93
C LYS A 329 14.57 -8.20 5.09
N VAL A 330 14.56 -9.13 6.05
CA VAL A 330 13.32 -9.77 6.50
C VAL A 330 12.98 -9.34 7.92
N LEU A 331 11.72 -8.94 8.12
CA LEU A 331 11.24 -8.38 9.39
C LEU A 331 10.79 -9.46 10.39
N GLY A 332 10.25 -10.58 9.90
CA GLY A 332 9.74 -11.67 10.71
C GLY A 332 10.83 -12.41 11.48
N ARG A 333 10.51 -12.81 12.72
CA ARG A 333 11.43 -13.54 13.61
C ARG A 333 11.94 -14.84 12.99
N ASN A 334 11.07 -15.55 12.26
CA ASN A 334 11.39 -16.80 11.56
C ASN A 334 11.65 -16.59 10.07
N GLY A 335 12.01 -15.36 9.70
CA GLY A 335 12.22 -14.95 8.33
C GLY A 335 13.34 -15.69 7.62
N ARG A 336 13.21 -15.90 6.31
CA ARG A 336 14.23 -16.57 5.49
C ARG A 336 14.61 -15.76 4.25
N ILE A 337 15.89 -15.76 3.92
CA ILE A 337 16.44 -15.20 2.69
C ILE A 337 17.21 -16.31 1.99
N ASP A 338 16.76 -16.66 0.79
CA ASP A 338 17.39 -17.66 -0.07
C ASP A 338 17.82 -16.99 -1.38
N ALA A 339 19.03 -17.28 -1.85
CA ALA A 339 19.55 -16.77 -3.12
C ALA A 339 20.36 -17.85 -3.83
N VAL A 340 20.27 -17.89 -5.16
CA VAL A 340 21.08 -18.81 -5.99
C VAL A 340 22.55 -18.42 -5.98
N ARG A 341 22.83 -17.10 -6.06
CA ARG A 341 24.18 -16.55 -6.00
C ARG A 341 24.19 -15.20 -5.31
N LEU A 342 25.14 -14.98 -4.41
CA LEU A 342 25.36 -13.72 -3.70
C LEU A 342 26.76 -13.21 -4.05
N PHE A 343 26.86 -11.97 -4.52
CA PHE A 343 28.12 -11.27 -4.69
C PHE A 343 28.46 -10.42 -3.45
N ASN A 344 29.74 -10.06 -3.33
CA ASN A 344 30.26 -9.18 -2.28
C ASN A 344 29.49 -7.85 -2.23
N ASN A 345 29.45 -7.22 -1.06
CA ASN A 345 28.68 -6.00 -0.76
C ASN A 345 27.16 -6.21 -0.69
N THR A 346 26.69 -7.47 -0.71
CA THR A 346 25.29 -7.75 -0.38
C THR A 346 25.10 -7.67 1.13
N VAL A 347 24.17 -6.81 1.57
CA VAL A 347 23.83 -6.63 2.97
C VAL A 347 22.55 -7.38 3.28
N ILE A 348 22.65 -8.39 4.13
CA ILE A 348 21.54 -9.23 4.56
C ILE A 348 21.19 -8.88 6.00
N THR A 349 19.91 -8.62 6.28
CA THR A 349 19.42 -8.36 7.63
C THR A 349 18.25 -9.27 7.95
N ILE A 350 18.40 -10.12 8.98
CA ILE A 350 17.34 -11.00 9.47
C ILE A 350 17.22 -10.78 10.98
N ASN A 351 16.01 -10.49 11.47
CA ASN A 351 15.76 -10.27 12.90
C ASN A 351 16.72 -9.23 13.54
N ASN A 352 16.89 -8.09 12.86
CA ASN A 352 17.82 -7.00 13.20
C ASN A 352 19.31 -7.36 13.28
N LYS A 353 19.70 -8.60 12.94
CA LYS A 353 21.10 -8.99 12.78
C LYS A 353 21.53 -8.73 11.34
N LYS A 354 22.54 -7.89 11.16
CA LYS A 354 23.12 -7.53 9.87
C LYS A 354 24.34 -8.40 9.58
N LYS A 355 24.40 -8.96 8.37
CA LYS A 355 25.54 -9.67 7.80
C LYS A 355 25.87 -9.06 6.45
N ILE A 356 27.14 -8.81 6.20
CA ILE A 356 27.66 -8.39 4.89
C ILE A 356 28.33 -9.62 4.29
N ILE A 357 27.99 -9.95 3.04
CA ILE A 357 28.59 -11.06 2.28
C ILE A 357 29.92 -10.61 1.70
#